data_AF-A0A068NRM6-F1
#
_entry.id   AF-A0A068NRM6-F1
#
_cell.length_a   1.000
_cell.length_b   1.000
_cell.length_c   1.000
_cell.angle_alpha   90.00
_cell.angle_beta   90.00
_cell.angle_gamma   90.00
#
_symmetry.space_group_name_H-M   'P 1'
#
loop_
_entity.id
_entity.type
_entity.pdbx_description
1 polymer ?
#
loop_
_entity_poly.entity_id
_entity_poly.type
_entity_poly.pdbx_seq_one_letter_code
_entity_poly.pdbx_strand_id
1 'polypeptide(L)'
;MPFEPLDTDEKLERPATRVRDMDDQMLFGCSGFLVASLGGYALSVWPFFVFPDTQRLSVLAISLGVGLIPAAILTVFASIKFGMAGACGGVGGAIATAMFLYLRLNQIFLAWMARRIPEPEYPASMQGLIPIAWILAVLLIGMAATPRETSPD
;
A
#
# COMPACT_ATOMS: atom_id res chain seq x y z
N MET A 1 -54.96 12.33 13.72
CA MET A 1 -55.29 10.90 13.54
C MET A 1 -54.23 10.11 14.27
N PRO A 2 -54.59 9.21 15.20
CA PRO A 2 -53.61 8.35 15.86
C PRO A 2 -53.00 7.41 14.82
N PHE A 3 -51.67 7.30 14.83
CA PHE A 3 -50.92 6.43 13.95
C PHE A 3 -51.05 5.01 14.50
N GLU A 4 -51.82 4.16 13.83
CA GLU A 4 -51.91 2.74 14.15
C GLU A 4 -50.69 2.07 13.50
N PRO A 5 -49.72 1.57 14.29
CA PRO A 5 -48.53 0.96 13.72
C PRO A 5 -48.96 -0.29 12.95
N LEU A 6 -48.56 -0.36 11.68
CA LEU A 6 -48.77 -1.55 10.86
C LEU A 6 -48.04 -2.73 11.53
N ASP A 7 -48.81 -3.67 12.05
CA ASP A 7 -48.38 -4.99 12.58
C ASP A 7 -47.86 -5.89 11.45
N THR A 8 -46.99 -5.35 10.58
CA THR A 8 -46.33 -6.07 9.48
C THR A 8 -45.05 -6.79 9.93
N ASP A 9 -44.75 -6.79 11.23
CA ASP A 9 -43.67 -7.58 11.80
C ASP A 9 -44.09 -9.05 11.83
N GLU A 10 -43.81 -9.77 10.74
CA GLU A 10 -43.77 -11.22 10.76
C GLU A 10 -42.85 -11.65 11.91
N LYS A 11 -43.40 -12.41 12.86
CA LYS A 11 -42.61 -13.00 13.94
C LYS A 11 -41.62 -13.97 13.33
N LEU A 12 -40.40 -13.50 13.09
CA LEU A 12 -39.30 -14.35 12.67
C LEU A 12 -39.07 -15.40 13.75
N GLU A 13 -39.13 -16.69 13.38
CA GLU A 13 -38.87 -17.82 14.28
C GLU A 13 -37.46 -17.78 14.90
N ARG A 14 -36.56 -16.99 14.30
CA ARG A 14 -35.19 -16.76 14.76
C ARG A 14 -34.86 -15.27 14.62
N PRO A 15 -34.09 -14.68 15.54
CA PRO A 15 -33.64 -13.30 15.40
C PRO A 15 -32.95 -13.11 14.04
N ALA A 16 -33.33 -12.06 13.32
CA ALA A 16 -32.71 -11.70 12.04
C ALA A 16 -31.18 -11.66 12.23
N THR A 17 -30.45 -12.32 11.33
CA THR A 17 -28.99 -12.29 11.37
C THR A 17 -28.56 -10.83 11.26
N ARG A 18 -27.77 -10.35 12.22
CA ARG A 18 -27.32 -8.95 12.23
C ARG A 18 -26.39 -8.72 11.04
N VAL A 19 -26.96 -8.33 9.91
CA VAL A 19 -26.21 -7.90 8.73
C VAL A 19 -25.52 -6.60 9.14
N ARG A 20 -24.20 -6.58 8.98
CA ARG A 20 -23.38 -5.43 9.34
C ARG A 20 -23.79 -4.28 8.43
N ASP A 21 -24.04 -3.10 9.02
CA ASP A 21 -24.49 -1.92 8.27
C ASP A 21 -23.53 -1.61 7.11
N MET A 22 -24.08 -1.26 5.95
CA MET A 22 -23.30 -1.03 4.74
C MET A 22 -22.31 0.12 4.94
N ASP A 23 -22.74 1.15 5.66
CA ASP A 23 -21.91 2.32 5.97
C ASP A 23 -20.72 1.94 6.85
N ASP A 24 -20.93 1.06 7.85
CA ASP A 24 -19.86 0.54 8.70
C ASP A 24 -18.84 -0.29 7.90
N GLN A 25 -19.30 -1.08 6.93
CA GLN A 25 -18.42 -1.86 6.06
C GLN A 25 -17.59 -0.95 5.15
N MET A 26 -18.21 0.08 4.57
CA MET A 26 -17.53 1.04 3.71
C MET A 26 -16.47 1.84 4.48
N LEU A 27 -16.82 2.38 5.65
CA LEU A 27 -15.89 3.11 6.52
C LEU A 27 -14.72 2.22 6.96
N PHE A 28 -14.99 0.96 7.29
CA PHE A 28 -13.95 -0.01 7.64
C PHE A 28 -13.00 -0.29 6.46
N GLY A 29 -13.52 -0.43 5.23
CA GLY A 29 -12.70 -0.59 4.03
C GLY A 29 -11.86 0.65 3.71
N CYS A 30 -12.46 1.84 3.72
CA CYS A 30 -11.78 3.11 3.43
C CYS A 30 -10.67 3.42 4.44
N SER A 31 -10.91 3.16 5.73
CA SER A 31 -9.88 3.34 6.75
C SER A 31 -8.71 2.36 6.55
N GLY A 32 -8.99 1.09 6.22
CA GLY A 32 -7.97 0.11 5.85
C GLY A 32 -7.14 0.55 4.64
N PHE A 33 -7.79 1.04 3.58
CA PHE A 33 -7.14 1.59 2.39
C PHE A 33 -6.20 2.74 2.75
N LEU A 34 -6.70 3.72 3.51
CA LEU A 34 -5.95 4.92 3.86
C LEU A 34 -4.74 4.61 4.74
N VAL A 35 -4.90 3.72 5.73
CA VAL A 35 -3.81 3.27 6.61
C VAL A 35 -2.75 2.51 5.81
N ALA A 36 -3.15 1.59 4.93
CA ALA A 36 -2.22 0.84 4.10
C ALA A 36 -1.45 1.76 3.14
N SER A 37 -2.13 2.72 2.52
CA SER A 37 -1.51 3.66 1.57
C SER A 37 -0.52 4.60 2.25
N LEU A 38 -0.95 5.32 3.29
CA LEU A 38 -0.10 6.30 3.97
C LEU A 38 1.01 5.63 4.79
N GLY A 39 0.65 4.56 5.52
CA GLY A 39 1.61 3.79 6.30
C GLY A 39 2.65 3.11 5.41
N GLY A 40 2.22 2.51 4.29
CA GLY A 40 3.11 1.87 3.33
C GLY A 40 4.09 2.87 2.72
N TYR A 41 3.60 4.04 2.32
CA TYR A 41 4.44 5.12 1.81
C TYR A 41 5.48 5.57 2.85
N ALA A 42 5.05 5.90 4.07
CA ALA A 42 5.94 6.38 5.13
C ALA A 42 7.04 5.35 5.47
N LEU A 43 6.65 4.07 5.62
CA LEU A 43 7.56 2.96 5.89
C LEU A 43 8.53 2.69 4.73
N SER A 44 8.16 3.04 3.51
CA SER A 44 9.03 2.84 2.35
C SER A 44 10.04 3.97 2.16
N VAL A 45 9.67 5.20 2.51
CA VAL A 45 10.44 6.40 2.17
C VAL A 45 11.47 6.77 3.25
N TRP A 46 11.18 6.52 4.53
CA TRP A 46 12.08 6.92 5.63
C TRP A 46 13.55 6.46 5.50
N PRO A 47 13.91 5.28 4.93
CA PRO A 47 15.31 4.85 4.87
C PRO A 47 16.16 5.76 3.95
N PHE A 48 15.54 6.45 2.99
CA PHE A 48 16.21 7.38 2.09
C PHE A 48 16.59 8.71 2.75
N PHE A 49 16.04 8.99 3.94
CA PHE A 49 16.44 10.11 4.78
C PHE A 49 17.51 9.71 5.80
N VAL A 50 17.52 8.46 6.24
CA VAL A 50 18.50 7.93 7.20
C VAL A 50 19.83 7.60 6.51
N PHE A 51 19.76 7.02 5.30
CA PHE A 51 20.93 6.65 4.51
C PHE A 51 21.06 7.57 3.29
N PRO A 52 21.81 8.69 3.38
CA PRO A 52 21.84 9.69 2.30
C PRO A 52 22.65 9.23 1.08
N ASP A 53 23.62 8.31 1.25
CA ASP A 53 24.60 7.87 0.24
C ASP A 53 24.03 6.89 -0.80
N THR A 54 22.81 7.17 -1.26
CA THR A 54 22.04 6.36 -2.23
C THR A 54 22.64 6.31 -3.64
N GLN A 55 23.72 7.06 -3.91
CA GLN A 55 24.55 6.88 -5.11
C GLN A 55 25.33 5.56 -5.11
N ARG A 56 25.57 4.96 -3.93
CA ARG A 56 26.18 3.62 -3.80
C ARG A 56 25.12 2.55 -3.94
N LEU A 57 25.42 1.51 -4.70
CA LEU A 57 24.47 0.42 -4.98
C LEU A 57 24.10 -0.34 -3.71
N SER A 58 25.06 -0.57 -2.82
CA SER A 58 24.84 -1.25 -1.55
C SER A 58 23.87 -0.50 -0.63
N VAL A 59 24.04 0.82 -0.52
CA VAL A 59 23.18 1.69 0.28
C VAL A 59 21.77 1.74 -0.32
N LEU A 60 21.67 1.89 -1.65
CA LEU A 60 20.40 1.85 -2.34
C LEU A 60 19.66 0.52 -2.11
N ALA A 61 20.35 -0.62 -2.21
CA ALA A 61 19.76 -1.93 -1.96
C ALA A 61 19.27 -2.08 -0.51
N ILE A 62 20.04 -1.58 0.47
CA ILE A 62 19.63 -1.55 1.88
C ILE A 62 18.39 -0.66 2.06
N SER A 63 18.39 0.56 1.53
CA SER A 63 17.24 1.48 1.63
C SER A 63 15.98 0.89 1.00
N LEU A 64 16.11 0.25 -0.17
CA LEU A 64 15.00 -0.45 -0.82
C LEU A 64 14.51 -1.62 0.01
N GLY A 65 15.39 -2.48 0.51
CA GLY A 65 15.00 -3.64 1.33
C GLY A 65 14.34 -3.23 2.64
N VAL A 66 14.94 -2.29 3.37
CA VAL A 66 14.43 -1.75 4.64
C VAL A 66 13.12 -1.00 4.43
N GLY A 67 12.89 -0.39 3.26
CA GLY A 67 11.60 0.20 2.92
C GLY A 67 10.55 -0.84 2.54
N LEU A 68 10.93 -1.84 1.74
CA LEU A 68 10.00 -2.78 1.11
C LEU A 68 9.46 -3.78 2.12
N ILE A 69 10.32 -4.33 2.98
CA ILE A 69 9.94 -5.38 3.93
C ILE A 69 8.81 -4.91 4.88
N PRO A 70 8.93 -3.78 5.61
CA PRO A 70 7.86 -3.33 6.50
C PRO A 70 6.60 -2.89 5.72
N ALA A 71 6.75 -2.27 4.55
CA ALA A 71 5.61 -1.89 3.71
C ALA A 71 4.88 -3.13 3.17
N ALA A 72 5.60 -4.19 2.81
CA ALA A 72 5.05 -5.48 2.40
C ALA A 72 4.29 -6.14 3.55
N ILE A 73 4.86 -6.19 4.76
CA ILE A 73 4.19 -6.74 5.95
C ILE A 73 2.89 -5.98 6.22
N LEU A 74 2.92 -4.65 6.16
CA LEU A 74 1.72 -3.83 6.32
C LEU A 74 0.68 -4.12 5.22
N THR A 75 1.12 -4.25 3.97
CA THR A 75 0.23 -4.56 2.84
C THR A 75 -0.43 -5.92 3.01
N VAL A 76 0.33 -6.95 3.41
CA VAL A 76 -0.20 -8.29 3.69
C VAL A 76 -1.22 -8.22 4.82
N PHE A 77 -0.85 -7.59 5.94
CA PHE A 77 -1.75 -7.45 7.09
C PHE A 77 -3.04 -6.71 6.72
N ALA A 78 -2.94 -5.62 5.97
CA ALA A 78 -4.10 -4.86 5.52
C ALA A 78 -4.96 -5.67 4.52
N SER A 79 -4.35 -6.42 3.62
CA SER A 79 -5.05 -7.28 2.65
C SER A 79 -5.83 -8.39 3.34
N ILE A 80 -5.26 -8.98 4.40
CA ILE A 80 -5.94 -10.01 5.20
C ILE A 80 -7.09 -9.39 6.00
N LYS A 81 -6.87 -8.22 6.63
CA LYS A 81 -7.83 -7.62 7.56
C LYS A 81 -8.97 -6.86 6.87
N PHE A 82 -8.68 -6.18 5.77
CA PHE A 82 -9.60 -5.30 5.06
C PHE A 82 -9.91 -5.81 3.65
N GLY A 83 -9.43 -7.00 3.28
CA GLY A 83 -9.66 -7.61 1.98
C GLY A 83 -9.07 -6.77 0.84
N MET A 84 -9.83 -6.67 -0.25
CA MET A 84 -9.42 -5.95 -1.46
C MET A 84 -9.11 -4.47 -1.20
N ALA A 85 -9.85 -3.81 -0.31
CA ALA A 85 -9.60 -2.40 0.03
C ALA A 85 -8.20 -2.20 0.63
N GLY A 86 -7.75 -3.11 1.49
CA GLY A 86 -6.40 -3.09 2.06
C GLY A 86 -5.31 -3.31 1.01
N ALA A 87 -5.51 -4.26 0.10
CA ALA A 87 -4.58 -4.52 -1.00
C ALA A 87 -4.45 -3.32 -1.95
N CYS A 88 -5.59 -2.73 -2.35
CA CYS A 88 -5.61 -1.51 -3.16
C CYS A 88 -4.89 -0.35 -2.46
N GLY A 89 -5.06 -0.22 -1.13
CA GLY A 89 -4.35 0.78 -0.34
C GLY A 89 -2.84 0.57 -0.38
N GLY A 90 -2.37 -0.66 -0.19
CA GLY A 90 -0.94 -1.00 -0.30
C GLY A 90 -0.35 -0.68 -1.68
N VAL A 91 -1.07 -1.01 -2.76
CA VAL A 91 -0.66 -0.66 -4.13
C VAL A 91 -0.65 0.86 -4.35
N GLY A 92 -1.66 1.58 -3.83
CA GLY A 92 -1.69 3.04 -3.87
C GLY A 92 -0.48 3.68 -3.20
N GLY A 93 -0.12 3.18 -2.01
CA GLY A 93 1.11 3.57 -1.31
C GLY A 93 2.37 3.26 -2.12
N ALA A 94 2.43 2.09 -2.76
CA ALA A 94 3.56 1.69 -3.60
C ALA A 94 3.74 2.57 -4.84
N ILE A 95 2.66 3.04 -5.46
CA ILE A 95 2.72 3.98 -6.59
C ILE A 95 3.29 5.32 -6.12
N ALA A 96 2.82 5.84 -4.98
CA ALA A 96 3.37 7.08 -4.40
C ALA A 96 4.86 6.93 -4.07
N THR A 97 5.27 5.79 -3.51
CA THR A 97 6.68 5.48 -3.26
C THR A 97 7.48 5.36 -4.56
N ALA A 98 6.93 4.76 -5.60
CA ALA A 98 7.59 4.64 -6.90
C ALA A 98 7.85 6.02 -7.53
N MET A 99 6.89 6.94 -7.43
CA MET A 99 7.10 8.34 -7.84
C MET A 99 8.22 9.00 -7.02
N PHE A 100 8.23 8.80 -5.70
CA PHE A 100 9.31 9.28 -4.84
C PHE A 100 10.68 8.70 -5.27
N LEU A 101 10.77 7.39 -5.48
CA LEU A 101 12.00 6.72 -5.90
C LEU A 101 12.51 7.27 -7.23
N TYR A 102 11.62 7.44 -8.22
CA TYR A 102 11.97 8.03 -9.50
C TYR A 102 12.56 9.43 -9.35
N LEU A 103 11.88 10.31 -8.59
CA LEU A 103 12.34 11.68 -8.34
C LEU A 103 13.65 11.71 -7.56
N ARG A 104 13.80 10.82 -6.56
CA ARG A 104 15.00 10.73 -5.73
C ARG A 104 16.21 10.29 -6.55
N LEU A 105 16.07 9.27 -7.39
CA LEU A 105 17.13 8.81 -8.27
C LEU A 105 17.49 9.90 -9.31
N ASN A 106 16.50 10.57 -9.90
CA ASN A 106 16.75 11.71 -10.78
C ASN A 106 17.55 12.83 -10.10
N GLN A 107 17.23 13.15 -8.84
CA GLN A 107 17.96 14.15 -8.06
C GLN A 107 19.44 13.76 -7.88
N ILE A 108 19.75 12.48 -7.67
CA ILE A 108 21.13 11.98 -7.56
C ILE A 108 21.88 12.21 -8.87
N PHE A 109 21.31 11.81 -10.02
CA PHE A 109 21.97 12.02 -11.31
C PHE A 109 22.16 13.50 -11.65
N LEU A 110 21.18 14.35 -11.33
CA LEU A 110 21.32 15.80 -11.47
C LEU A 110 22.44 16.36 -10.59
N ALA A 111 22.55 15.88 -9.34
CA ALA A 111 23.62 16.30 -8.44
C ALA A 111 25.01 15.83 -8.92
N TRP A 112 25.10 14.64 -9.51
CA TRP A 112 26.32 14.13 -10.13
C TRP A 112 26.72 14.97 -11.36
N MET A 113 25.77 15.27 -12.26
CA MET A 113 26.04 16.15 -13.41
C MET A 113 26.51 17.54 -12.99
N ALA A 114 25.97 18.06 -11.88
CA ALA A 114 26.41 19.31 -11.25
C ALA A 114 27.74 19.18 -10.46
N ARG A 115 28.40 18.02 -10.49
CA ARG A 115 29.65 17.68 -9.77
C ARG A 115 29.56 17.90 -8.25
N ARG A 116 28.37 17.74 -7.66
CA ARG A 116 28.14 17.90 -6.21
C ARG A 116 28.32 16.61 -5.43
N ILE A 117 28.21 15.46 -6.10
CA ILE A 117 28.35 14.14 -5.52
C ILE A 117 29.21 13.24 -6.43
N PRO A 118 29.74 12.12 -5.91
CA PRO A 118 30.42 11.10 -6.72
C PRO A 118 29.52 10.51 -7.80
N GLU A 119 30.14 9.86 -8.79
CA GLU A 119 29.43 9.10 -9.82
C GLU A 119 28.60 7.96 -9.21
N PRO A 120 27.32 7.81 -9.59
CA PRO A 120 26.49 6.68 -9.15
C PRO A 120 27.07 5.34 -9.61
N GLU A 121 27.07 4.34 -8.74
CA GLU A 121 27.57 2.98 -9.05
C GLU A 121 26.63 2.18 -9.98
N TYR A 122 25.48 2.74 -10.34
CA TYR A 122 24.45 2.10 -11.16
C TYR A 122 24.10 2.95 -12.39
N PRO A 123 23.68 2.31 -13.50
CA PRO A 123 23.35 3.03 -14.72
C PRO A 123 22.03 3.81 -14.61
N ALA A 124 21.88 4.84 -15.45
CA ALA A 124 20.69 5.68 -15.51
C ALA A 124 19.39 4.91 -15.83
N SER A 125 19.49 3.76 -16.50
CA SER A 125 18.33 2.89 -16.77
C SER A 125 17.64 2.39 -15.49
N MET A 126 18.37 2.29 -14.38
CA MET A 126 17.78 1.88 -13.09
C MET A 126 16.80 2.91 -12.53
N GLN A 127 16.87 4.18 -12.95
CA GLN A 127 15.92 5.21 -12.52
C GLN A 127 14.48 4.86 -12.86
N GLY A 128 14.24 4.22 -14.01
CA GLY A 128 12.92 3.75 -14.42
C GLY A 128 12.61 2.34 -13.92
N LEU A 129 13.60 1.44 -13.92
CA LEU A 129 13.39 0.03 -13.56
C LEU A 129 13.04 -0.15 -12.07
N ILE A 130 13.69 0.59 -11.17
CA ILE A 130 13.48 0.43 -9.72
C ILE A 130 12.03 0.79 -9.31
N PRO A 131 11.46 1.95 -9.70
CA PRO A 131 10.07 2.27 -9.44
C PRO A 131 9.08 1.23 -9.97
N ILE A 132 9.31 0.73 -11.19
CA ILE A 132 8.44 -0.28 -11.81
C ILE A 132 8.52 -1.60 -11.04
N ALA A 133 9.74 -2.06 -10.74
CA ALA A 133 9.96 -3.27 -9.94
C ALA A 133 9.32 -3.16 -8.56
N TRP A 134 9.34 -1.97 -7.95
CA TRP A 134 8.68 -1.69 -6.67
C TRP A 134 7.16 -1.90 -6.74
N ILE A 135 6.51 -1.28 -7.73
CA ILE A 135 5.06 -1.42 -7.93
C ILE A 135 4.70 -2.90 -8.16
N LEU A 136 5.45 -3.58 -9.04
CA LEU A 136 5.21 -4.99 -9.34
C LEU A 136 5.38 -5.87 -8.10
N ALA A 137 6.41 -5.63 -7.28
CA ALA A 137 6.62 -6.38 -6.05
C ALA A 137 5.45 -6.23 -5.08
N VAL A 138 5.01 -4.99 -4.81
CA VAL A 138 3.88 -4.76 -3.90
C VAL A 138 2.56 -5.26 -4.48
N LEU A 139 2.35 -5.12 -5.80
CA LEU A 139 1.17 -5.68 -6.47
C LEU A 139 1.09 -7.20 -6.32
N LEU A 140 2.20 -7.90 -6.57
CA LEU A 140 2.26 -9.36 -6.40
C LEU A 140 2.01 -9.77 -4.95
N ILE A 141 2.55 -9.03 -3.99
CA ILE A 141 2.31 -9.26 -2.56
C ILE A 141 0.84 -9.05 -2.21
N GLY A 142 0.24 -7.95 -2.68
CA GLY A 142 -1.18 -7.66 -2.47
C GLY A 142 -2.08 -8.75 -3.06
N MET A 143 -1.82 -9.16 -4.31
CA MET A 143 -2.56 -10.24 -4.98
C MET A 143 -2.42 -11.60 -4.29
N ALA A 144 -1.24 -11.91 -3.76
CA ALA A 144 -1.00 -13.17 -3.05
C ALA A 144 -1.67 -13.19 -1.66
N ALA A 145 -1.84 -12.02 -1.03
CA ALA A 145 -2.38 -11.89 0.30
C ALA A 145 -3.91 -11.69 0.33
N THR A 146 -4.54 -11.28 -0.77
CA THR A 146 -6.00 -11.10 -0.82
C THR A 146 -6.71 -12.45 -0.63
N PRO A 147 -7.67 -12.55 0.31
CA PRO A 147 -8.51 -13.73 0.45
C PRO A 147 -9.26 -14.01 -0.86
N ARG A 148 -9.17 -15.24 -1.37
CA ARG A 148 -10.02 -15.66 -2.49
C ARG A 148 -11.41 -15.93 -1.93
N GLU A 149 -12.42 -15.23 -2.45
CA GLU A 149 -13.81 -15.58 -2.16
C GLU A 149 -14.06 -16.99 -2.71
N THR A 150 -14.18 -17.96 -1.81
CA THR A 150 -14.75 -19.27 -2.15
C THR A 150 -16.23 -19.02 -2.42
N SER A 151 -16.64 -19.21 -3.68
CA SER A 151 -18.05 -19.19 -4.09
C SER A 151 -18.87 -20.03 -3.11
N PRO A 152 -19.97 -19.50 -2.54
CA PRO A 152 -20.88 -20.33 -1.76
C PRO A 152 -21.57 -21.30 -2.72
N ASP A 153 -21.28 -22.60 -2.55
CA ASP A 153 -22.09 -23.71 -3.07
C ASP A 153 -23.42 -23.81 -2.30
#